data_AF-A0A514CK47-F1
#
_entry.id   AF-A0A514CK47-F1
#
_cell.length_a   1.000
_cell.length_b   1.000
_cell.length_c   1.000
_cell.angle_alpha   90.00
_cell.angle_beta   90.00
_cell.angle_gamma   90.00
#
_symmetry.space_group_name_H-M   'P 1'
#
loop_
_entity.id
_entity.type
_entity.pdbx_description
1 polymer ?
#
loop_
_entity_poly.entity_id
_entity_poly.type
_entity_poly.pdbx_seq_one_letter_code
_entity_poly.pdbx_strand_id
1 'polypeptide(L)' 'MLIARYYPASEADVKAFDEINYGMLADGWSGTVDVYGYDEGHAKSFVIEGGRVVSAAKY' A
#
# COMPACT_ATOMS: atom_id res chain seq x y z
N MET A 1 5.53 -13.00 9.33
CA MET A 1 5.91 -11.66 8.85
C MET A 1 5.15 -11.41 7.55
N LEU A 2 4.47 -10.28 7.41
CA LEU A 2 3.81 -9.87 6.17
C LEU A 2 4.61 -8.69 5.61
N ILE A 3 4.83 -8.68 4.29
CA ILE A 3 5.48 -7.55 3.62
C ILE A 3 4.38 -6.75 2.94
N ALA A 4 4.26 -5.47 3.28
CA ALA A 4 3.39 -4.53 2.57
C ALA A 4 4.25 -3.65 1.67
N ARG A 5 3.86 -3.53 0.40
CA ARG A 5 4.46 -2.61 -0.57
C ARG A 5 3.43 -1.56 -0.97
N TYR A 6 3.86 -0.31 -1.02
CA TYR A 6 3.01 0.84 -1.34
C TYR A 6 3.41 1.40 -2.69
N TYR A 7 2.42 1.67 -3.53
CA TYR A 7 2.57 2.29 -4.85
C TYR A 7 1.71 3.56 -4.89
N PRO A 8 2.25 4.71 -4.46
CA PRO A 8 1.50 5.96 -4.41
C PRO A 8 1.09 6.42 -5.80
N ALA A 9 -0.09 7.04 -5.91
CA ALA A 9 -0.58 7.63 -7.16
C ALA A 9 0.10 8.97 -7.51
N SER A 10 0.75 9.61 -6.53
CA SER A 10 1.44 10.89 -6.67
C SER A 10 2.92 10.76 -6.30
N GLU A 11 3.80 11.38 -7.08
CA GLU A 11 5.24 11.42 -6.76
C GLU A 11 5.53 12.13 -5.42
N ALA A 12 4.67 13.08 -5.01
CA ALA A 12 4.80 13.76 -3.73
C ALA A 12 4.60 12.84 -2.51
N ASP A 13 3.96 11.68 -2.71
CA ASP A 13 3.69 10.69 -1.68
C ASP A 13 4.74 9.56 -1.65
N VAL A 14 5.74 9.61 -2.53
CA VAL A 14 6.87 8.68 -2.51
C VAL A 14 7.78 9.03 -1.32
N LYS A 15 8.15 8.00 -0.54
CA LYS A 15 8.97 8.13 0.67
C LYS A 15 10.14 7.17 0.60
N ALA A 16 11.28 7.57 1.20
CA ALA A 16 12.38 6.63 1.43
C ALA A 16 11.97 5.57 2.46
N PHE A 17 12.61 4.40 2.42
CA PHE A 17 12.22 3.26 3.24
C PHE A 17 12.22 3.56 4.75
N ASP A 18 13.19 4.34 5.22
CA ASP A 18 13.34 4.78 6.60
C ASP A 18 12.32 5.84 7.03
N GLU A 19 11.61 6.45 6.08
CA GLU A 19 10.53 7.41 6.32
C GLU A 19 9.14 6.74 6.33
N ILE A 20 9.04 5.45 5.99
CA ILE A 20 7.77 4.72 5.98
C ILE A 20 7.36 4.37 7.41
N ASN A 21 6.35 5.08 7.90
CA ASN A 21 5.60 4.68 9.09
C ASN A 21 4.28 4.03 8.65
N TYR A 22 4.08 2.77 9.04
CA TYR A 22 2.91 1.97 8.67
C TYR A 22 1.56 2.57 9.13
N GLY A 23 1.57 3.56 10.03
CA GLY A 23 0.39 4.34 10.44
C GLY A 23 0.11 5.59 9.61
N MET A 24 0.93 5.92 8.59
CA MET A 24 0.92 7.21 7.88
C MET A 24 0.46 7.13 6.42
N LEU A 25 -0.54 6.31 6.10
CA LEU A 25 -1.34 6.65 4.91
C LEU A 25 -2.07 7.95 5.26
N ALA A 26 -1.58 9.06 4.71
CA ALA A 26 -2.12 10.38 4.96
C ALA A 26 -3.63 10.41 4.63
N ASP A 27 -4.37 11.26 5.32
CA ASP A 27 -5.79 11.45 5.00
C ASP A 27 -5.90 11.94 3.55
N GLY A 28 -6.68 11.24 2.72
CA GLY A 28 -6.74 11.49 1.29
C GLY A 28 -5.71 10.74 0.41
N TRP A 29 -4.82 9.92 0.98
CA TRP A 29 -3.84 9.16 0.20
C TRP A 29 -4.50 8.26 -0.85
N SER A 30 -3.88 8.19 -2.03
CA SER A 30 -4.36 7.35 -3.13
C SER A 30 -3.22 6.54 -3.72
N GLY A 31 -3.50 5.30 -4.15
CA GLY A 31 -2.52 4.38 -4.69
C GLY A 31 -2.90 2.92 -4.49
N THR A 32 -1.93 2.04 -4.73
CA THR A 32 -2.09 0.60 -4.56
C THR A 32 -1.26 0.10 -3.37
N VAL A 33 -1.81 -0.82 -2.59
CA VAL A 33 -1.09 -1.52 -1.53
C VAL A 33 -1.15 -3.02 -1.80
N ASP A 34 0.03 -3.62 -1.95
CA ASP A 34 0.17 -5.06 -2.13
C ASP A 34 0.71 -5.69 -0.85
N VAL A 35 0.07 -6.78 -0.43
CA VAL A 35 0.43 -7.57 0.74
C VAL A 35 0.94 -8.91 0.27
N TYR A 36 2.15 -9.25 0.72
CA TYR A 36 2.81 -10.51 0.42
C TYR A 36 2.87 -11.40 1.67
N GLY A 37 2.70 -12.70 1.43
CA GLY A 37 2.86 -13.75 2.41
C GLY A 37 4.32 -13.98 2.80
N TYR A 38 4.52 -14.90 3.75
CA TYR A 38 5.85 -15.26 4.27
C TYR A 38 6.79 -15.81 3.20
N ASP A 39 6.23 -16.49 2.20
CA ASP A 39 6.91 -17.09 1.05
C ASP A 39 7.08 -16.11 -0.12
N GLU A 40 6.88 -14.81 0.11
CA GLU A 40 6.80 -13.77 -0.92
C GLU A 40 5.68 -14.00 -1.96
N GLY A 41 4.76 -14.94 -1.68
CA GLY A 41 3.56 -15.13 -2.47
C GLY A 41 2.68 -13.89 -2.37
N HIS A 42 2.20 -13.38 -3.50
CA HIS A 42 1.29 -12.25 -3.50
C HIS A 42 -0.04 -12.67 -2.87
N ALA A 43 -0.40 -12.09 -1.72
CA ALA A 43 -1.58 -12.52 -0.98
C ALA A 43 -2.81 -11.67 -1.33
N LYS A 44 -2.64 -10.33 -1.41
CA LYS A 44 -3.76 -9.42 -1.61
C LYS A 44 -3.31 -8.04 -2.09
N SER A 45 -4.06 -7.46 -3.03
CA SER A 45 -3.93 -6.05 -3.42
C SER A 45 -5.14 -5.23 -2.98
N PHE A 46 -4.89 -3.96 -2.68
CA PHE A 46 -5.90 -2.95 -2.38
C PHE A 46 -5.66 -1.70 -3.24
N VAL A 47 -6.72 -1.18 -3.85
CA VAL A 47 -6.71 0.14 -4.47
C VAL A 47 -7.37 1.11 -3.50
N ILE A 48 -6.67 2.20 -3.20
CA ILE A 48 -7.11 3.25 -2.28
C ILE A 48 -7.26 4.54 -3.06
N GLU A 49 -8.40 5.22 -2.88
CA GLU A 49 -8.66 6.55 -3.43
C GLU A 49 -9.17 7.45 -2.31
N GLY A 50 -8.55 8.61 -2.12
CA GLY A 50 -8.96 9.56 -1.09
C GLY A 50 -8.99 8.97 0.32
N GLY A 51 -8.04 8.08 0.65
CA GLY A 51 -7.96 7.39 1.93
C GLY A 51 -8.95 6.23 2.12
N ARG A 52 -9.73 5.88 1.08
CA ARG A 52 -10.74 4.81 1.14
C ARG A 52 -10.37 3.66 0.21
N VAL A 53 -10.52 2.43 0.68
CA VAL A 53 -10.39 1.25 -0.18
C VAL A 53 -11.57 1.21 -1.16
N VAL A 54 -11.27 1.27 -2.46
CA VAL A 54 -12.28 1.19 -3.53
C VAL A 54 -12.28 -0.16 -4.24
N SER A 55 -11.17 -0.90 -4.17
CA SER A 55 -11.08 -2.25 -4.74
C SER A 55 -10.13 -3.13 -3.95
N ALA A 56 -10.37 -4.44 -3.96
CA ALA A 56 -9.47 -5.44 -3.40
C ALA A 56 -9.47 -6.72 -4.25
N ALA A 57 -8.29 -7.23 -4.57
CA ALA A 57 -8.10 -8.46 -5.33
C ALA A 57 -7.26 -9.48 -4.55
N LYS A 58 -7.57 -10.76 -4.73
CA LYS A 58 -6.76 -11.89 -4.24
C LYS A 58 -6.04 -12.53 -5.43
N TYR A 59 -4.87 -13.08 -5.16
CA TYR A 59 -4.03 -13.77 -6.15
C TYR A 59 -3.97 -15.25 -5.82
#